data_AF-A0A395IBW8-F1
#
_entry.id   AF-A0A395IBW8-F1
#
_cell.length_a   1.000
_cell.length_b   1.000
_cell.length_c   1.000
_cell.angle_alpha   90.00
_cell.angle_beta   90.00
_cell.angle_gamma   90.00
#
_symmetry.space_group_name_H-M   'P 1'
#
loop_
_entity.id
_entity.type
_entity.pdbx_description
1 polymer ?
#
loop_
_entity_poly.entity_id
_entity_poly.type
_entity_poly.pdbx_seq_one_letter_code
_entity_poly.pdbx_strand_id
1 'polypeptide(L)'
;MLRVPRISRISRPTRFACSIQMGDVVVGADGVRSTVRRQMWEYTDSRGLRKQASEERAKMTSEYSYVFGISAATPGLIPGTRHRTFGQKWSFLTIIGKEDRAYWFFFKKLGMKYSASQFPRFDQTTIGQYVGPYLHKPINGSVSFAEVYKRAITRTLLPLEEASYTHWTIDRWVCIGDSAHKMTSNLGRGDNSAIEISTRELGDCLQSWQKKRHPRMQGISQAAHNLTRLEALDTLKERIFARYLLPYSEESLAKTTSDIIVRAAKIDYLPPPLKSTTYRALWALPLLGLFAVSKISLGSLLAKLTPQLVATVDRGTWVTGNGEVFDLTTPLYHSRLLDRLMRPLITCFLPSITGTDMRSRLQMLSFMTDLGPIYGIWLLESYRNVHSWSEILLPLAAGSILQLLGIWQVAPLYLAQEYLRTPLFTLLAGKNGRIPCDFTGSLLLATLVGYHTVTYANFFDPALQSRQWYNVLWQLFPLTTSLLQAALLLSKRVLNRPCSYPEDQLPRRKSQHSERRYLRWAYGTFALVSGLAFMYTRITALPDLPFHRIFLPGWHNSENSLSGAVAWFLRYGELISMRGGFVWLALRFHELQQAGAPVSLGRVGAPFAASLCAFGPGATFTLGWGWRDELLD
;
A
#
# COMPACT_ATOMS: atom_id res chain seq x y z
N MET A 1 37.27 -6.37 49.47
CA MET A 1 37.15 -5.66 50.77
C MET A 1 37.03 -4.17 50.47
N LEU A 2 35.79 -3.67 50.38
CA LEU A 2 35.43 -2.25 50.39
C LEU A 2 34.03 -2.23 51.00
N ARG A 3 33.97 -1.91 52.31
CA ARG A 3 32.73 -1.90 53.10
C ARG A 3 31.91 -0.67 52.69
N VAL A 4 30.79 -0.90 52.04
CA VAL A 4 29.73 0.11 51.88
C VAL A 4 28.83 0.04 53.13
N PRO A 5 28.45 1.16 53.77
CA PRO A 5 27.76 1.14 55.07
C PRO A 5 26.36 0.53 54.96
N ARG A 6 25.97 -0.22 56.01
CA ARG A 6 24.58 -0.66 56.24
C ARG A 6 23.64 0.54 56.20
N ILE A 7 22.62 0.47 55.36
CA ILE A 7 21.52 1.43 55.31
C ILE A 7 20.75 1.34 56.64
N SER A 8 20.87 2.37 57.47
CA SER A 8 20.00 2.59 58.61
C SER A 8 18.60 3.02 58.13
N ARG A 9 17.60 2.24 58.55
CA ARG A 9 16.14 2.46 58.55
C ARG A 9 15.65 3.78 57.93
N ILE A 10 14.91 3.66 56.82
CA ILE A 10 13.94 4.68 56.39
C ILE A 10 12.80 4.67 57.43
N SER A 11 12.74 5.69 58.29
CA SER A 11 11.77 5.81 59.39
C SER A 11 10.62 6.77 59.08
N ARG A 12 10.03 6.68 57.88
CA ARG A 12 8.73 7.34 57.59
C ARG A 12 7.78 6.36 56.90
N PRO A 13 6.69 5.94 57.58
CA PRO A 13 5.73 5.01 57.01
C PRO A 13 4.79 5.74 56.04
N THR A 14 4.84 5.38 54.77
CA THR A 14 3.75 5.65 53.83
C THR A 14 2.57 4.74 54.18
N ARG A 15 1.53 5.30 54.81
CA ARG A 15 0.32 4.57 55.23
C ARG A 15 -0.51 4.15 54.00
N PHE A 16 -0.41 2.88 53.63
CA PHE A 16 -1.54 2.06 53.17
C PHE A 16 -1.95 1.16 54.34
N ALA A 17 -3.21 0.71 54.39
CA ALA A 17 -3.81 -0.02 55.50
C ALA A 17 -2.87 -1.07 56.15
N CYS A 18 -2.45 -0.79 57.40
CA CYS A 18 -1.90 -1.68 58.43
C CYS A 18 -1.00 -2.87 58.03
N SER A 19 -0.07 -2.73 57.08
CA SER A 19 1.10 -3.61 56.98
C SER A 19 2.29 -2.90 56.32
N ILE A 20 3.49 -3.10 56.85
CA ILE A 20 4.74 -2.57 56.28
C ILE A 20 5.37 -3.67 55.44
N GLN A 21 5.60 -3.39 54.15
CA GLN A 21 6.29 -4.31 53.25
C GLN A 21 7.67 -3.76 52.89
N MET A 22 8.69 -4.63 52.91
CA MET A 22 10.03 -4.28 52.43
C MET A 22 10.16 -4.68 50.96
N GLY A 23 10.80 -3.82 50.17
CA GLY A 23 11.10 -4.08 48.76
C GLY A 23 12.41 -3.43 48.34
N ASP A 24 13.05 -4.00 47.32
CA ASP A 24 14.32 -3.49 46.79
C ASP A 24 14.14 -2.24 45.91
N VAL A 25 12.97 -2.11 45.26
CA VAL A 25 12.60 -0.98 44.39
C VAL A 25 11.15 -0.59 44.67
N VAL A 26 10.86 0.71 44.64
CA VAL A 26 9.51 1.26 44.74
C VAL A 26 9.10 1.83 43.37
N VAL A 27 8.06 1.27 42.77
CA VAL A 27 7.56 1.68 41.44
C VAL A 27 6.23 2.43 41.58
N GLY A 28 6.24 3.70 41.19
CA GLY A 28 5.09 4.59 41.11
C GLY A 28 4.35 4.39 39.80
N ALA A 29 3.31 3.55 39.82
CA ALA A 29 2.34 3.40 38.74
C ALA A 29 0.96 3.99 39.13
N ASP A 30 0.97 4.91 40.10
CA ASP A 30 -0.19 5.42 40.83
C ASP A 30 -0.77 6.72 40.24
N GLY A 31 -0.53 6.94 38.94
CA GLY A 31 -1.17 7.98 38.15
C GLY A 31 -0.72 9.42 38.46
N VAL A 32 -1.56 10.39 38.09
CA VAL A 32 -1.24 11.83 38.14
C VAL A 32 -0.96 12.31 39.57
N ARG A 33 -1.73 11.82 40.55
CA ARG A 33 -1.60 12.19 41.97
C ARG A 33 -0.69 11.23 42.73
N SER A 34 0.43 10.88 42.11
CA SER A 34 1.35 9.86 42.61
C SER A 34 1.90 10.18 44.01
N THR A 35 1.68 9.26 44.94
CA THR A 35 2.30 9.26 46.27
C THR A 35 3.78 8.91 46.17
N VAL A 36 4.14 7.97 45.30
CA VAL A 36 5.55 7.59 45.07
C VAL A 36 6.36 8.79 44.58
N ARG A 37 5.81 9.59 43.65
CA ARG A 37 6.43 10.82 43.16
C ARG A 37 6.66 11.85 44.27
N ARG A 38 5.68 12.03 45.17
CA ARG A 38 5.83 12.95 46.31
C ARG A 38 6.93 12.51 47.26
N GLN A 39 6.95 11.22 47.60
CA GLN A 39 8.00 10.63 48.44
C GLN A 39 9.37 10.72 47.75
N MET A 40 9.43 10.56 46.43
CA MET A 40 10.65 10.75 45.64
C MET A 40 11.18 12.19 45.76
N TRP A 41 10.32 13.21 45.75
CA TRP A 41 10.73 14.60 45.97
C TRP A 41 11.21 14.84 47.41
N GLU A 42 10.51 14.31 48.41
CA GLU A 42 10.92 14.40 49.82
C GLU A 42 12.27 13.71 50.06
N TYR A 43 12.48 12.55 49.42
CA TYR A 43 13.77 11.86 49.45
C TYR A 43 14.88 12.69 48.80
N THR A 44 14.60 13.30 47.64
CA THR A 44 15.55 14.20 46.95
C THR A 44 15.92 15.41 47.81
N ASP A 45 14.94 16.01 48.51
CA ASP A 45 15.17 17.09 49.48
C ASP A 45 16.09 16.64 50.62
N SER A 46 15.87 15.43 51.16
CA SER A 46 16.66 14.86 52.26
C SER A 46 18.12 14.59 51.88
N ARG A 47 18.41 14.45 50.58
CA ARG A 47 19.77 14.28 50.02
C ARG A 47 20.47 15.62 49.73
N GLY A 48 19.87 16.75 50.10
CA GLY A 48 20.42 18.09 49.90
C GLY A 48 20.10 18.73 48.54
N LEU A 49 19.30 18.06 47.69
CA LEU A 49 18.98 18.52 46.33
C LEU A 49 17.66 19.31 46.27
N ARG A 50 17.46 20.25 47.20
CA ARG A 50 16.17 20.96 47.39
C ARG A 50 15.72 21.75 46.16
N LYS A 51 16.66 22.38 45.46
CA LYS A 51 16.35 23.15 44.24
C LYS A 51 15.73 22.26 43.15
N GLN A 52 16.33 21.10 42.89
CA GLN A 52 15.87 20.14 41.91
C GLN A 52 14.47 19.59 42.25
N ALA A 53 14.22 19.25 43.51
CA ALA A 53 12.90 18.80 43.96
C ALA A 53 11.82 19.89 43.81
N SER A 54 12.17 21.15 44.13
CA SER A 54 11.27 22.30 43.94
C SER A 54 10.92 22.53 42.46
N GLU A 55 11.93 22.48 41.58
CA GLU A 55 11.74 22.60 40.13
C GLU A 55 10.84 21.49 39.58
N GLU A 56 11.01 20.24 40.01
CA GLU A 56 10.14 19.12 39.60
C GLU A 56 8.69 19.31 40.09
N ARG A 57 8.49 19.74 41.34
CA ARG A 57 7.16 20.01 41.91
C ARG A 57 6.38 21.06 41.12
N ALA A 58 7.07 22.06 40.58
CA ALA A 58 6.47 23.16 39.84
C ALA A 58 6.02 22.80 38.41
N LYS A 59 6.38 21.63 37.88
CA LYS A 59 6.15 21.30 36.45
C LYS A 59 4.72 20.94 36.09
N MET A 60 3.94 20.45 37.05
CA MET A 60 2.57 20.03 36.81
C MET A 60 1.67 21.26 36.71
N THR A 61 1.07 21.45 35.53
CA THR A 61 0.25 22.64 35.24
C THR A 61 -1.02 22.26 34.49
N SER A 62 -1.99 23.18 34.43
CA SER A 62 -3.23 23.02 33.69
C SER A 62 -3.63 24.36 33.07
N GLU A 63 -3.64 24.44 31.75
CA GLU A 63 -4.11 25.61 30.98
C GLU A 63 -5.49 25.38 30.35
N TYR A 64 -5.91 24.12 30.33
CA TYR A 64 -7.15 23.65 29.75
C TYR A 64 -7.92 22.86 30.82
N SER A 65 -9.20 22.66 30.54
CA SER A 65 -10.08 21.73 31.24
C SER A 65 -10.77 20.88 30.19
N TYR A 66 -11.37 19.78 30.62
CA TYR A 66 -12.19 18.98 29.74
C TYR A 66 -13.37 18.36 30.45
N VAL A 67 -14.46 18.19 29.71
CA VAL A 67 -15.54 17.28 30.08
C VAL A 67 -15.34 16.02 29.25
N PHE A 68 -15.11 14.90 29.92
CA PHE A 68 -15.20 13.58 29.31
C PHE A 68 -16.59 13.02 29.51
N GLY A 69 -17.14 12.38 28.50
CA GLY A 69 -18.38 11.64 28.64
C GLY A 69 -18.48 10.44 27.72
N ILE A 70 -19.36 9.54 28.12
CA ILE A 70 -19.75 8.36 27.37
C ILE A 70 -21.24 8.50 27.10
N SER A 71 -21.64 8.40 25.84
CA SER A 71 -23.03 8.44 25.41
C SER A 71 -23.44 7.12 24.75
N ALA A 72 -24.75 6.84 24.74
CA ALA A 72 -25.32 5.83 23.85
C ALA A 72 -25.16 6.22 22.37
N ALA A 73 -25.43 5.28 21.47
CA ALA A 73 -25.40 5.50 20.03
C ALA A 73 -26.21 6.75 19.65
N THR A 74 -25.59 7.61 18.85
CA THR A 74 -26.21 8.86 18.39
C THR A 74 -26.43 8.73 16.88
N PRO A 75 -27.67 8.85 16.39
CA PRO A 75 -27.96 8.83 14.96
C PRO A 75 -27.08 9.81 14.19
N GLY A 76 -26.56 9.38 13.04
CA GLY A 76 -25.61 10.16 12.23
C GLY A 76 -24.14 10.03 12.63
N LEU A 77 -23.82 9.27 13.69
CA LEU A 77 -22.46 8.89 14.06
C LEU A 77 -22.24 7.39 13.82
N ILE A 78 -21.23 7.04 13.04
CA ILE A 78 -21.02 5.68 12.53
C ILE A 78 -19.88 5.00 13.32
N PRO A 79 -20.06 3.78 13.85
CA PRO A 79 -18.98 3.03 14.50
C PRO A 79 -17.72 2.92 13.65
N GLY A 80 -16.57 3.16 14.28
CA GLY A 80 -15.27 3.19 13.60
C GLY A 80 -14.86 4.57 13.08
N THR A 81 -15.71 5.59 13.18
CA THR A 81 -15.32 6.98 12.86
C THR A 81 -14.81 7.74 14.09
N ARG A 82 -14.02 8.78 13.81
CA ARG A 82 -13.57 9.77 14.77
C ARG A 82 -13.86 11.15 14.20
N HIS A 83 -14.43 12.03 15.02
CA HIS A 83 -14.73 13.41 14.67
C HIS A 83 -13.90 14.36 15.54
N ARG A 84 -13.35 15.40 14.93
CA ARG A 84 -12.62 16.46 15.60
C ARG A 84 -13.14 17.81 15.16
N THR A 85 -13.60 18.60 16.12
CA THR A 85 -14.09 19.96 15.86
C THR A 85 -13.13 20.97 16.46
N PHE A 86 -12.64 21.88 15.63
CA PHE A 86 -11.69 22.91 16.03
C PHE A 86 -12.45 24.20 16.33
N GLY A 87 -12.22 24.77 17.49
CA GLY A 87 -12.97 25.93 17.99
C GLY A 87 -12.05 26.94 18.63
N GLN A 88 -12.44 28.22 18.64
CA GLN A 88 -11.62 29.25 19.27
C GLN A 88 -11.68 29.14 20.79
N LYS A 89 -10.58 28.68 21.40
CA LYS A 89 -10.40 28.39 22.83
C LYS A 89 -11.18 27.16 23.33
N TRP A 90 -11.66 26.31 22.42
CA TRP A 90 -12.36 25.07 22.76
C TRP A 90 -12.25 24.05 21.61
N SER A 91 -12.44 22.76 21.88
CA SER A 91 -12.51 21.74 20.83
C SER A 91 -13.35 20.54 21.25
N PHE A 92 -13.76 19.73 20.26
CA PHE A 92 -14.35 18.42 20.51
C PHE A 92 -13.49 17.31 19.90
N LEU A 93 -13.39 16.20 20.63
CA LEU A 93 -12.95 14.91 20.11
C LEU A 93 -14.06 13.89 20.40
N THR A 94 -14.60 13.26 19.35
CA THR A 94 -15.63 12.22 19.49
C THR A 94 -15.17 10.95 18.78
N ILE A 95 -15.21 9.82 19.47
CA ILE A 95 -14.76 8.51 18.99
C ILE A 95 -15.95 7.55 19.09
N ILE A 96 -16.34 6.94 17.97
CA ILE A 96 -17.50 6.05 17.93
C ILE A 96 -17.04 4.60 18.03
N GLY A 97 -17.30 4.00 19.18
CA GLY A 97 -16.95 2.62 19.49
C GLY A 97 -17.93 1.61 18.89
N LYS A 98 -17.67 0.34 19.16
CA LYS A 98 -18.66 -0.75 18.99
C LYS A 98 -19.67 -0.71 20.16
N GLU A 99 -20.70 -1.56 20.09
CA GLU A 99 -21.68 -1.73 21.17
C GLU A 99 -22.44 -0.44 21.53
N ASP A 100 -22.75 0.37 20.51
CA ASP A 100 -23.57 1.56 20.66
C ASP A 100 -23.03 2.57 21.69
N ARG A 101 -21.70 2.74 21.75
CA ARG A 101 -21.03 3.73 22.61
C ARG A 101 -20.31 4.82 21.81
N ALA A 102 -20.54 6.07 22.21
CA ALA A 102 -19.79 7.23 21.74
C ALA A 102 -18.99 7.84 22.91
N TYR A 103 -17.68 7.93 22.76
CA TYR A 103 -16.78 8.56 23.72
C TYR A 103 -16.48 9.97 23.24
N TRP A 104 -16.71 10.97 24.08
CA TRP A 104 -16.51 12.35 23.69
C TRP A 104 -15.75 13.14 24.74
N PHE A 105 -14.99 14.11 24.25
CA PHE A 105 -14.20 15.03 25.04
C PHE A 105 -14.53 16.44 24.56
N PHE A 106 -14.94 17.29 25.48
CA PHE A 106 -15.07 18.73 25.28
C PHE A 106 -13.92 19.42 25.98
N PHE A 107 -12.97 19.97 25.22
CA PHE A 107 -11.84 20.70 25.77
C PHE A 107 -12.15 22.19 25.77
N LYS A 108 -11.76 22.90 26.83
CA LYS A 108 -11.94 24.34 26.96
C LYS A 108 -10.73 24.98 27.63
N LYS A 109 -10.23 26.06 27.02
CA LYS A 109 -9.15 26.85 27.60
C LYS A 109 -9.62 27.57 28.87
N LEU A 110 -8.79 27.52 29.90
CA LEU A 110 -9.01 28.28 31.12
C LEU A 110 -8.52 29.72 30.97
N GLY A 111 -8.99 30.63 31.83
CA GLY A 111 -8.59 32.04 31.80
C GLY A 111 -7.10 32.26 32.10
N MET A 112 -6.46 31.30 32.77
CA MET A 112 -5.05 31.36 33.16
C MET A 112 -4.44 29.96 33.25
N LYS A 113 -3.11 29.91 33.38
CA LYS A 113 -2.34 28.70 33.69
C LYS A 113 -2.35 28.46 35.20
N TYR A 114 -2.80 27.29 35.63
CA TYR A 114 -2.77 26.89 37.03
C TYR A 114 -1.56 26.00 37.32
N SER A 115 -0.93 26.19 38.47
CA SER A 115 0.00 25.23 39.06
C SER A 115 -0.75 24.14 39.83
N ALA A 116 -0.10 23.00 40.08
CA ALA A 116 -0.73 21.85 40.74
C ALA A 116 -1.43 22.16 42.09
N SER A 117 -0.89 23.09 42.88
CA SER A 117 -1.49 23.49 44.16
C SER A 117 -2.75 24.37 43.99
N GLN A 118 -2.93 24.94 42.80
CA GLN A 118 -3.98 25.91 42.48
C GLN A 118 -5.02 25.34 41.52
N PHE A 119 -5.00 24.04 41.24
CA PHE A 119 -5.92 23.44 40.28
C PHE A 119 -7.38 23.72 40.66
N PRO A 120 -8.21 24.16 39.69
CA PRO A 120 -9.61 24.42 39.93
C PRO A 120 -10.31 23.13 40.35
N ARG A 121 -11.09 23.22 41.44
CA ARG A 121 -12.00 22.15 41.85
C ARG A 121 -13.32 22.36 41.15
N PHE A 122 -13.64 21.51 40.19
CA PHE A 122 -14.90 21.60 39.45
C PHE A 122 -16.00 20.85 40.18
N ASP A 123 -17.11 21.55 40.44
CA ASP A 123 -18.35 20.93 40.87
C ASP A 123 -19.00 20.18 39.69
N GLN A 124 -19.14 18.87 39.85
CA GLN A 124 -19.70 18.00 38.81
C GLN A 124 -21.18 18.27 38.55
N THR A 125 -21.90 18.91 39.49
CA THR A 125 -23.32 19.28 39.28
C THR A 125 -23.48 20.42 38.27
N THR A 126 -22.42 21.23 38.07
CA THR A 126 -22.42 22.40 37.17
C THR A 126 -22.04 22.08 35.72
N ILE A 127 -21.77 20.80 35.38
CA ILE A 127 -21.34 20.41 34.02
C ILE A 127 -22.32 20.91 32.96
N GLY A 128 -23.64 20.85 33.22
CA GLY A 128 -24.66 21.32 32.28
C GLY A 128 -24.51 22.81 31.94
N GLN A 129 -24.26 23.65 32.94
CA GLN A 129 -23.97 25.08 32.75
C GLN A 129 -22.64 25.28 32.02
N TYR A 130 -21.63 24.46 32.33
CA TYR A 130 -20.31 24.54 31.71
C TYR A 130 -20.33 24.27 30.20
N VAL A 131 -21.12 23.27 29.77
CA VAL A 131 -21.24 22.88 28.36
C VAL A 131 -22.34 23.62 27.60
N GLY A 132 -23.34 24.16 28.30
CA GLY A 132 -24.53 24.79 27.74
C GLY A 132 -24.26 25.72 26.54
N PRO A 133 -23.32 26.67 26.64
CA PRO A 133 -22.97 27.59 25.55
C PRO A 133 -22.46 26.91 24.27
N TYR A 134 -22.08 25.63 24.32
CA TYR A 134 -21.47 24.89 23.22
C TYR A 134 -22.37 23.77 22.67
N LEU A 135 -23.54 23.52 23.26
CA LEU A 135 -24.44 22.44 22.83
C LEU A 135 -24.86 22.56 21.36
N HIS A 136 -25.05 23.78 20.86
CA HIS A 136 -25.43 24.05 19.47
C HIS A 136 -24.27 23.83 18.46
N LYS A 137 -23.04 23.62 18.93
CA LYS A 137 -21.87 23.47 18.04
C LYS A 137 -21.86 22.08 17.37
N PRO A 138 -21.35 21.97 16.12
CA PRO A 138 -21.39 20.71 15.38
C PRO A 138 -20.30 19.72 15.83
N ILE A 139 -20.66 18.43 15.85
CA ILE A 139 -19.71 17.31 15.86
C ILE A 139 -19.36 16.90 14.43
N ASN A 140 -20.35 16.90 13.53
CA ASN A 140 -20.18 16.75 12.09
C ASN A 140 -21.24 17.59 11.34
N GLY A 141 -21.34 17.45 10.01
CA GLY A 141 -22.29 18.21 9.19
C GLY A 141 -23.79 17.95 9.49
N SER A 142 -24.12 16.90 10.22
CA SER A 142 -25.50 16.45 10.52
C SER A 142 -25.82 16.34 12.01
N VAL A 143 -24.81 16.27 12.87
CA VAL A 143 -24.96 15.99 14.31
C VAL A 143 -24.35 17.11 15.13
N SER A 144 -25.14 17.69 16.05
CA SER A 144 -24.70 18.68 17.02
C SER A 144 -24.19 18.03 18.31
N PHE A 145 -23.45 18.78 19.12
CA PHE A 145 -23.00 18.32 20.42
C PHE A 145 -24.19 18.07 21.38
N ALA A 146 -25.28 18.82 21.24
CA ALA A 146 -26.52 18.61 22.00
C ALA A 146 -27.05 17.18 21.88
N GLU A 147 -27.05 16.60 20.67
CA GLU A 147 -27.54 15.24 20.44
C GLU A 147 -26.69 14.19 21.14
N VAL A 148 -25.37 14.36 21.12
CA VAL A 148 -24.44 13.48 21.85
C VAL A 148 -24.62 13.65 23.36
N TYR A 149 -24.72 14.89 23.83
CA TYR A 149 -24.81 15.22 25.24
C TYR A 149 -26.13 14.74 25.88
N LYS A 150 -27.26 14.85 25.17
CA LYS A 150 -28.58 14.37 25.64
C LYS A 150 -28.58 12.86 25.93
N ARG A 151 -27.71 12.11 25.25
CA ARG A 151 -27.55 10.65 25.39
C ARG A 151 -26.41 10.26 26.33
N ALA A 152 -25.84 11.22 27.07
CA ALA A 152 -24.72 10.98 27.97
C ALA A 152 -25.14 10.12 29.16
N ILE A 153 -24.39 9.04 29.36
CA ILE A 153 -24.53 8.07 30.43
C ILE A 153 -23.60 8.46 31.58
N THR A 154 -22.37 8.86 31.26
CA THR A 154 -21.40 9.38 32.23
C THR A 154 -20.82 10.69 31.73
N ARG A 155 -20.50 11.57 32.68
CA ARG A 155 -19.89 12.89 32.44
C ARG A 155 -18.98 13.23 33.60
N THR A 156 -17.79 13.74 33.32
CA THR A 156 -16.84 14.19 34.34
C THR A 156 -16.07 15.40 33.84
N LEU A 157 -16.05 16.46 34.63
CA LEU A 157 -15.31 17.70 34.35
C LEU A 157 -14.04 17.74 35.20
N LEU A 158 -12.89 17.86 34.53
CA LEU A 158 -11.56 17.82 35.15
C LEU A 158 -10.64 18.89 34.57
N PRO A 159 -9.62 19.33 35.32
CA PRO A 159 -8.47 20.03 34.74
C PRO A 159 -7.76 19.11 33.74
N LEU A 160 -7.24 19.69 32.66
CA LEU A 160 -6.42 18.96 31.69
C LEU A 160 -4.95 19.21 32.04
N GLU A 161 -4.41 18.27 32.80
CA GLU A 161 -3.09 18.33 33.40
C GLU A 161 -1.99 18.06 32.35
N GLU A 162 -0.88 18.79 32.47
CA GLU A 162 0.32 18.71 31.63
C GLU A 162 1.56 18.68 32.54
N ALA A 163 2.42 17.66 32.40
CA ALA A 163 3.70 17.58 33.11
C ALA A 163 4.75 16.75 32.35
N SER A 164 5.97 17.25 32.29
CA SER A 164 7.14 16.50 31.77
C SER A 164 8.27 16.53 32.80
N TYR A 165 8.30 15.57 33.72
CA TYR A 165 9.31 15.50 34.77
C TYR A 165 10.70 15.15 34.19
N THR A 166 11.78 15.66 34.80
CA THR A 166 13.17 15.43 34.33
C THR A 166 13.70 14.12 34.91
N HIS A 167 13.35 13.83 36.15
CA HIS A 167 13.82 12.68 36.90
C HIS A 167 12.66 11.71 37.13
N TRP A 168 12.70 10.57 36.46
CA TRP A 168 11.77 9.47 36.66
C TRP A 168 12.29 8.47 37.70
N THR A 169 13.59 8.50 37.97
CA THR A 169 14.29 7.59 38.86
C THR A 169 15.23 8.34 39.81
N ILE A 170 15.35 7.87 41.04
CA ILE A 170 16.40 8.25 42.00
C ILE A 170 16.64 7.08 42.95
N ASP A 171 17.87 6.58 42.99
CA ASP A 171 18.24 5.37 43.72
C ASP A 171 17.25 4.21 43.46
N ARG A 172 16.41 3.89 44.46
CA ARG A 172 15.42 2.78 44.42
C ARG A 172 14.00 3.24 44.10
N TRP A 173 13.78 4.53 43.84
CA TRP A 173 12.48 5.09 43.49
C TRP A 173 12.36 5.21 41.97
N VAL A 174 11.25 4.73 41.42
CA VAL A 174 10.92 4.78 40.00
C VAL A 174 9.51 5.27 39.84
N CYS A 175 9.24 6.09 38.83
CA CYS A 175 7.89 6.49 38.43
C CYS A 175 7.68 6.14 36.97
N ILE A 176 6.49 5.64 36.65
CA ILE A 176 6.09 5.21 35.31
C ILE A 176 4.70 5.74 34.93
N GLY A 177 4.44 5.81 33.62
CA GLY A 177 3.16 6.31 33.07
C GLY A 177 2.88 7.75 33.48
N ASP A 178 1.65 8.04 33.88
CA ASP A 178 1.19 9.38 34.25
C ASP A 178 1.94 9.99 35.46
N SER A 179 2.55 9.16 36.31
CA SER A 179 3.41 9.66 37.40
C SER A 179 4.75 10.20 36.89
N ALA A 180 5.18 9.80 35.69
CA ALA A 180 6.43 10.17 35.02
C ALA A 180 6.28 11.26 33.98
N HIS A 181 5.19 11.23 33.24
CA HIS A 181 4.90 12.18 32.19
C HIS A 181 3.38 12.25 31.99
N LYS A 182 2.80 13.42 32.26
CA LYS A 182 1.38 13.67 32.03
C LYS A 182 1.22 14.48 30.75
N MET A 183 0.43 13.96 29.82
CA MET A 183 0.12 14.61 28.55
C MET A 183 -1.38 14.74 28.37
N THR A 184 -1.79 15.66 27.48
CA THR A 184 -3.20 15.82 27.13
C THR A 184 -3.74 14.63 26.34
N SER A 185 -5.05 14.39 26.44
CA SER A 185 -5.70 13.23 25.83
C SER A 185 -5.92 13.36 24.32
N ASN A 186 -5.75 14.57 23.75
CA ASN A 186 -6.05 14.86 22.34
C ASN A 186 -5.34 13.91 21.37
N LEU A 187 -4.07 13.57 21.61
CA LEU A 187 -3.30 12.67 20.75
C LEU A 187 -3.63 11.18 20.96
N GLY A 188 -4.32 10.81 22.04
CA GLY A 188 -4.65 9.42 22.37
C GLY A 188 -3.42 8.55 22.67
N ARG A 189 -2.36 9.15 23.23
CA ARG A 189 -1.08 8.47 23.50
C ARG A 189 -0.79 8.16 24.96
N GLY A 190 -1.52 8.73 25.92
CA GLY A 190 -1.27 8.54 27.35
C GLY A 190 -1.14 7.06 27.72
N ASP A 191 -2.20 6.27 27.48
CA ASP A 191 -2.22 4.84 27.83
C ASP A 191 -1.17 4.03 27.05
N ASN A 192 -1.04 4.29 25.76
CA ASN A 192 -0.05 3.61 24.90
C ASN A 192 1.39 3.86 25.40
N SER A 193 1.70 5.11 25.78
CA SER A 193 3.00 5.49 26.34
C SER A 193 3.22 4.92 27.73
N ALA A 194 2.17 4.76 28.54
CA ALA A 194 2.26 4.09 29.84
C ALA A 194 2.53 2.58 29.71
N ILE A 195 2.02 1.93 28.64
CA ILE A 195 2.29 0.52 28.34
C ILE A 195 3.66 0.33 27.66
N GLU A 196 4.21 1.38 27.04
CA GLU A 196 5.54 1.39 26.44
C GLU A 196 6.65 1.33 27.52
N ILE A 197 6.65 0.27 28.34
CA ILE A 197 7.62 -0.04 29.39
C ILE A 197 8.08 -1.47 29.14
N SER A 198 9.35 -1.63 28.76
CA SER A 198 9.97 -2.95 28.61
C SER A 198 10.42 -3.46 29.97
N THR A 199 9.89 -4.60 30.40
CA THR A 199 10.20 -5.23 31.70
C THR A 199 11.64 -5.74 31.79
N ARG A 200 12.32 -5.98 30.65
CA ARG A 200 13.73 -6.41 30.63
C ARG A 200 14.71 -5.31 31.04
N GLU A 201 14.32 -4.03 30.97
CA GLU A 201 15.22 -2.89 31.23
C GLU A 201 15.31 -2.49 32.72
N LEU A 202 14.43 -3.03 33.59
CA LEU A 202 14.36 -2.67 35.01
C LEU A 202 15.41 -3.37 35.90
N GLY A 203 15.92 -4.54 35.47
CA GLY A 203 16.79 -5.39 36.30
C GLY A 203 18.18 -4.80 36.58
N ASP A 204 18.79 -4.08 35.64
CA ASP A 204 20.22 -3.72 35.73
C ASP A 204 20.57 -2.23 35.60
N CYS A 205 19.68 -1.31 35.18
CA CYS A 205 20.00 0.12 35.19
C CYS A 205 18.78 1.06 34.99
N LEU A 206 18.10 1.43 36.09
CA LEU A 206 16.97 2.38 36.09
C LEU A 206 17.31 3.73 35.39
N GLN A 207 18.54 4.21 35.58
CA GLN A 207 19.02 5.42 34.91
C GLN A 207 19.18 5.22 33.40
N SER A 208 19.64 4.05 32.95
CA SER A 208 19.75 3.73 31.51
C SER A 208 18.36 3.68 30.86
N TRP A 209 17.39 3.04 31.54
CA TRP A 209 15.99 3.01 31.10
C TRP A 209 15.44 4.45 30.94
N GLN A 210 15.61 5.30 31.95
CA GLN A 210 15.19 6.71 31.87
C GLN A 210 15.89 7.43 30.72
N LYS A 211 17.22 7.34 30.62
CA LYS A 211 18.02 8.02 29.58
C LYS A 211 17.56 7.66 28.16
N LYS A 212 17.16 6.41 27.95
CA LYS A 212 16.66 5.93 26.66
C LYS A 212 15.26 6.43 26.34
N ARG A 213 14.34 6.50 27.32
CA ARG A 213 12.91 6.79 27.08
C ARG A 213 12.52 8.25 27.25
N HIS A 214 13.22 8.97 28.11
CA HIS A 214 12.87 10.34 28.49
C HIS A 214 12.73 11.29 27.28
N PRO A 215 13.69 11.38 26.34
CA PRO A 215 13.58 12.30 25.20
C PRO A 215 12.39 11.96 24.29
N ARG A 216 12.11 10.68 24.10
CA ARG A 216 10.99 10.21 23.27
C ARG A 216 9.65 10.60 23.89
N MET A 217 9.46 10.32 25.19
CA MET A 217 8.21 10.69 25.87
C MET A 217 8.03 12.20 25.96
N GLN A 218 9.10 12.96 26.16
CA GLN A 218 9.03 14.42 26.11
C GLN A 218 8.53 14.92 24.74
N GLY A 219 9.03 14.35 23.64
CA GLY A 219 8.55 14.67 22.29
C GLY A 219 7.07 14.34 22.08
N ILE A 220 6.61 13.18 22.57
CA ILE A 220 5.20 12.77 22.48
C ILE A 220 4.30 13.67 23.32
N SER A 221 4.68 13.98 24.56
CA SER A 221 3.95 14.91 25.43
C SER A 221 3.85 16.29 24.79
N GLN A 222 4.95 16.83 24.26
CA GLN A 222 4.94 18.13 23.58
C GLN A 222 4.04 18.11 22.34
N ALA A 223 4.05 17.03 21.56
CA ALA A 223 3.15 16.88 20.40
C ALA A 223 1.68 16.88 20.83
N ALA A 224 1.33 16.20 21.92
CA ALA A 224 -0.03 16.22 22.47
C ALA A 224 -0.45 17.61 22.96
N HIS A 225 0.44 18.29 23.69
CA HIS A 225 0.23 19.66 24.17
C HIS A 225 0.01 20.64 23.00
N ASN A 226 0.83 20.55 21.96
CA ASN A 226 0.71 21.37 20.76
C ASN A 226 -0.59 21.09 20.01
N LEU A 227 -0.99 19.81 19.90
CA LEU A 227 -2.24 19.43 19.25
C LEU A 227 -3.47 19.99 19.98
N THR A 228 -3.43 20.03 21.31
CA THR A 228 -4.52 20.62 22.12
C THR A 228 -4.69 22.10 21.79
N ARG A 229 -3.59 22.85 21.71
CA ARG A 229 -3.57 24.27 21.35
C ARG A 229 -4.00 24.49 19.90
N LEU A 230 -3.60 23.60 19.00
CA LEU A 230 -4.02 23.61 17.60
C LEU A 230 -5.53 23.40 17.46
N GLU A 231 -6.08 22.38 18.11
CA GLU A 231 -7.53 22.10 18.07
C GLU A 231 -8.36 23.20 18.73
N ALA A 232 -7.84 23.80 19.80
CA ALA A 232 -8.44 24.96 20.46
C ALA A 232 -8.12 26.29 19.76
N LEU A 233 -7.47 26.28 18.59
CA LEU A 233 -7.16 27.48 17.81
C LEU A 233 -6.60 28.62 18.67
N ASP A 234 -5.64 28.26 19.54
CA ASP A 234 -5.32 29.05 20.73
C ASP A 234 -4.79 30.44 20.39
N THR A 235 -3.83 30.53 19.46
CA THR A 235 -3.31 31.81 18.98
C THR A 235 -3.61 32.00 17.49
N LEU A 236 -3.27 33.18 16.97
CA LEU A 236 -3.39 33.47 15.54
C LEU A 236 -2.58 32.48 14.68
N LYS A 237 -1.44 31.99 15.17
CA LYS A 237 -0.62 31.01 14.48
C LYS A 237 -1.39 29.70 14.25
N GLU A 238 -1.97 29.13 15.30
CA GLU A 238 -2.76 27.89 15.18
C GLU A 238 -4.00 28.09 14.30
N ARG A 239 -4.62 29.28 14.37
CA ARG A 239 -5.76 29.64 13.51
C ARG A 239 -5.42 29.64 12.03
N ILE A 240 -4.31 30.25 11.65
CA ILE A 240 -3.84 30.29 10.26
C ILE A 240 -3.48 28.87 9.80
N PHE A 241 -2.72 28.13 10.61
CA PHE A 241 -2.31 26.78 10.25
C PHE A 241 -3.52 25.85 10.06
N ALA A 242 -4.45 25.81 11.02
CA ALA A 242 -5.62 24.93 10.96
C ALA A 242 -6.54 25.21 9.76
N ARG A 243 -6.72 26.48 9.38
CA ARG A 243 -7.61 26.85 8.26
C ARG A 243 -6.98 26.70 6.89
N TYR A 244 -5.71 27.08 6.75
CA TYR A 244 -5.11 27.26 5.42
C TYR A 244 -4.02 26.26 5.08
N LEU A 245 -3.40 25.61 6.07
CA LEU A 245 -2.25 24.72 5.85
C LEU A 245 -2.55 23.26 6.18
N LEU A 246 -3.39 23.01 7.19
CA LEU A 246 -3.75 21.67 7.64
C LEU A 246 -4.33 20.79 6.51
N PRO A 247 -5.22 21.28 5.62
CA PRO A 247 -5.74 20.46 4.51
C PRO A 247 -4.68 19.99 3.52
N TYR A 248 -3.55 20.68 3.43
CA TYR A 248 -2.44 20.33 2.53
C TYR A 248 -1.32 19.54 3.23
N SER A 249 -1.48 19.28 4.53
CA SER A 249 -0.45 18.65 5.36
C SER A 249 -0.77 17.19 5.72
N GLU A 250 -1.73 16.55 5.02
CA GLU A 250 -2.21 15.20 5.34
C GLU A 250 -1.09 14.16 5.37
N GLU A 251 -0.23 14.14 4.35
CA GLU A 251 0.90 13.20 4.27
C GLU A 251 1.90 13.42 5.41
N SER A 252 2.19 14.68 5.73
CA SER A 252 3.11 15.05 6.82
C SER A 252 2.56 14.62 8.19
N LEU A 253 1.26 14.79 8.42
CA LEU A 253 0.59 14.36 9.65
C LEU A 253 0.52 12.85 9.77
N ALA A 254 0.21 12.16 8.67
CA ALA A 254 0.21 10.70 8.61
C ALA A 254 1.61 10.13 8.87
N LYS A 255 2.64 10.73 8.26
CA LYS A 255 4.04 10.37 8.48
C LYS A 255 4.46 10.61 9.94
N THR A 256 4.17 11.78 10.49
CA THR A 256 4.50 12.11 11.89
C THR A 256 3.82 11.14 12.86
N THR A 257 2.55 10.82 12.63
CA THR A 257 1.81 9.85 13.45
C THR A 257 2.41 8.44 13.31
N SER A 258 2.81 8.05 12.11
CA SER A 258 3.45 6.76 11.83
C SER A 258 4.81 6.65 12.47
N ASP A 259 5.63 7.70 12.41
CA ASP A 259 6.97 7.75 13.02
C ASP A 259 6.90 7.58 14.55
N ILE A 260 5.86 8.14 15.19
CA ILE A 260 5.60 7.92 16.62
C ILE A 260 5.31 6.44 16.89
N ILE A 261 4.51 5.78 16.05
CA ILE A 261 4.09 4.37 16.21
C ILE A 261 5.25 3.40 15.94
N VAL A 262 5.94 3.56 14.80
CA VAL A 262 7.00 2.63 14.34
C VAL A 262 8.14 2.51 15.35
N ARG A 263 8.42 3.60 16.08
CA ARG A 263 9.47 3.65 17.09
C ARG A 263 9.03 3.15 18.47
N ALA A 264 7.77 2.77 18.65
CA ALA A 264 7.28 2.26 19.93
C ALA A 264 7.86 0.88 20.24
N ALA A 265 8.06 0.58 21.52
CA ALA A 265 8.47 -0.75 21.94
C ALA A 265 7.41 -1.79 21.52
N LYS A 266 7.85 -2.83 20.80
CA LYS A 266 7.00 -3.96 20.46
C LYS A 266 6.69 -4.77 21.71
N ILE A 267 5.44 -5.16 21.88
CA ILE A 267 5.04 -6.18 22.84
C ILE A 267 5.38 -7.55 22.22
N ASP A 268 6.34 -8.28 22.80
CA ASP A 268 6.97 -9.46 22.18
C ASP A 268 5.97 -10.56 21.81
N TYR A 269 4.92 -10.76 22.62
CA TYR A 269 3.88 -11.76 22.40
C TYR A 269 2.84 -11.37 21.35
N LEU A 270 2.83 -10.11 20.88
CA LEU A 270 1.98 -9.68 19.77
C LEU A 270 2.71 -9.91 18.43
N PRO A 271 1.97 -10.24 17.35
CA PRO A 271 2.56 -10.35 16.02
C PRO A 271 3.20 -9.02 15.63
N PRO A 272 4.36 -9.03 14.95
CA PRO A 272 4.93 -7.80 14.42
C PRO A 272 3.94 -7.16 13.43
N PRO A 273 3.89 -5.82 13.34
CA PRO A 273 3.12 -5.15 12.30
C PRO A 273 3.59 -5.64 10.92
N LEU A 274 2.67 -5.71 9.96
CA LEU A 274 2.95 -6.12 8.58
C LEU A 274 4.17 -5.32 8.06
N LYS A 275 5.16 -6.05 7.56
CA LYS A 275 6.56 -5.60 7.44
C LYS A 275 6.72 -4.36 6.53
N SER A 276 7.71 -3.52 6.89
CA SER A 276 8.14 -2.30 6.19
C SER A 276 8.41 -2.48 4.69
N THR A 277 8.25 -1.40 3.92
CA THR A 277 8.62 -1.26 2.50
C THR A 277 10.06 -1.74 2.20
N THR A 278 11.01 -1.57 3.12
CA THR A 278 12.39 -2.06 2.96
C THR A 278 12.46 -3.58 2.81
N TYR A 279 11.62 -4.31 3.54
CA TYR A 279 11.56 -5.76 3.45
C TYR A 279 10.99 -6.20 2.09
N ARG A 280 10.01 -5.46 1.55
CA ARG A 280 9.47 -5.72 0.21
C ARG A 280 10.52 -5.50 -0.88
N ALA A 281 11.37 -4.48 -0.73
CA ALA A 281 12.47 -4.21 -1.68
C ALA A 281 13.43 -5.39 -1.83
N LEU A 282 13.73 -6.10 -0.74
CA LEU A 282 14.55 -7.33 -0.81
C LEU A 282 13.86 -8.43 -1.60
N TRP A 283 12.54 -8.59 -1.45
CA TRP A 283 11.76 -9.57 -2.22
C TRP A 283 11.58 -9.19 -3.69
N ALA A 284 11.76 -7.92 -4.06
CA ALA A 284 11.77 -7.48 -5.45
C ALA A 284 13.10 -7.77 -6.17
N LEU A 285 14.16 -8.17 -5.45
CA LEU A 285 15.50 -8.43 -6.03
C LEU A 285 15.49 -9.44 -7.18
N PRO A 286 14.72 -10.54 -7.18
CA PRO A 286 14.67 -11.46 -8.32
C PRO A 286 14.17 -10.78 -9.61
N LEU A 287 13.22 -9.84 -9.51
CA LEU A 287 12.73 -9.07 -10.66
C LEU A 287 13.80 -8.09 -11.16
N LEU A 288 14.53 -7.44 -10.25
CA LEU A 288 15.66 -6.58 -10.60
C LEU A 288 16.84 -7.38 -11.19
N GLY A 289 17.06 -8.61 -10.71
CA GLY A 289 18.02 -9.55 -11.29
C GLY A 289 17.65 -9.94 -12.71
N LEU A 290 16.37 -10.24 -12.98
CA LEU A 290 15.87 -10.47 -14.34
C LEU A 290 16.08 -9.25 -15.24
N PHE A 291 15.84 -8.04 -14.72
CA PHE A 291 16.15 -6.80 -15.45
C PHE A 291 17.65 -6.69 -15.79
N ALA A 292 18.54 -6.94 -14.83
CA ALA A 292 19.98 -6.89 -15.06
C ALA A 292 20.43 -7.93 -16.11
N VAL A 293 19.93 -9.16 -16.02
CA VAL A 293 20.17 -10.21 -17.04
C VAL A 293 19.66 -9.77 -18.41
N SER A 294 18.49 -9.13 -18.46
CA SER A 294 17.92 -8.61 -19.72
C SER A 294 18.81 -7.54 -20.35
N LYS A 295 19.41 -6.65 -19.54
CA LYS A 295 20.32 -5.59 -20.01
C LYS A 295 21.64 -6.15 -20.53
N ILE A 296 22.22 -7.12 -19.83
CA ILE A 296 23.46 -7.78 -20.27
C ILE A 296 23.22 -8.52 -21.59
N SER A 297 22.12 -9.28 -21.67
CA SER A 297 21.78 -10.08 -22.85
C SER A 297 21.46 -9.20 -24.07
N LEU A 298 20.81 -8.04 -23.84
CA LEU A 298 20.43 -7.08 -24.89
C LEU A 298 21.63 -6.59 -25.71
N GLY A 299 22.75 -6.25 -25.07
CA GLY A 299 23.93 -5.73 -25.78
C GLY A 299 24.45 -6.74 -26.81
N SER A 300 24.56 -8.00 -26.41
CA SER A 300 25.02 -9.08 -27.30
C SER A 300 24.03 -9.37 -28.44
N LEU A 301 22.74 -9.21 -28.19
CA LEU A 301 21.67 -9.43 -29.17
C LEU A 301 21.59 -8.30 -30.19
N LEU A 302 21.60 -7.04 -29.74
CA LEU A 302 21.57 -5.88 -30.61
C LEU A 302 22.82 -5.81 -31.50
N ALA A 303 23.98 -6.24 -31.01
CA ALA A 303 25.20 -6.32 -31.81
C ALA A 303 25.05 -7.25 -33.03
N LYS A 304 24.23 -8.30 -32.93
CA LYS A 304 23.95 -9.24 -34.04
C LYS A 304 22.75 -8.81 -34.88
N LEU A 305 21.66 -8.37 -34.23
CA LEU A 305 20.39 -8.04 -34.89
C LEU A 305 20.48 -6.73 -35.68
N THR A 306 21.06 -5.68 -35.10
CA THR A 306 21.01 -4.32 -35.67
C THR A 306 21.67 -4.23 -37.05
N PRO A 307 22.90 -4.75 -37.28
CA PRO A 307 23.53 -4.66 -38.60
C PRO A 307 22.73 -5.36 -39.70
N GLN A 308 22.12 -6.51 -39.39
CA GLN A 308 21.33 -7.28 -40.35
C GLN A 308 19.99 -6.63 -40.64
N LEU A 309 19.36 -6.05 -39.61
CA LEU A 309 18.11 -5.33 -39.73
C LEU A 309 18.30 -4.06 -40.57
N VAL A 310 19.35 -3.28 -40.29
CA VAL A 310 19.71 -2.09 -41.08
C VAL A 310 20.00 -2.47 -42.54
N ALA A 311 20.83 -3.49 -42.78
CA ALA A 311 21.12 -3.94 -44.14
C ALA A 311 19.86 -4.42 -44.90
N THR A 312 18.90 -5.03 -44.22
CA THR A 312 17.63 -5.48 -44.82
C THR A 312 16.71 -4.30 -45.12
N VAL A 313 16.62 -3.32 -44.21
CA VAL A 313 15.85 -2.08 -44.41
C VAL A 313 16.44 -1.25 -45.54
N ASP A 314 17.77 -1.13 -45.60
CA ASP A 314 18.49 -0.37 -46.64
C ASP A 314 18.37 -1.04 -48.02
N ARG A 315 18.35 -2.38 -48.08
CA ARG A 315 18.08 -3.13 -49.31
C ARG A 315 16.67 -2.85 -49.85
N GLY A 316 15.74 -2.44 -48.99
CA GLY A 316 14.38 -2.06 -49.38
C GLY A 316 13.50 -3.21 -49.85
N THR A 317 13.97 -4.47 -49.78
CA THR A 317 13.21 -5.65 -50.21
C THR A 317 13.38 -6.81 -49.24
N TRP A 318 12.33 -7.63 -49.08
CA TRP A 318 12.33 -8.88 -48.32
C TRP A 318 11.96 -10.05 -49.23
N VAL A 319 12.71 -11.14 -49.21
CA VAL A 319 12.38 -12.34 -49.98
C VAL A 319 11.84 -13.41 -49.04
N THR A 320 10.66 -13.93 -49.35
CA THR A 320 9.98 -14.94 -48.55
C THR A 320 10.48 -16.35 -48.86
N GLY A 321 10.14 -17.34 -48.02
CA GLY A 321 10.53 -18.74 -48.20
C GLY A 321 10.01 -19.39 -49.50
N ASN A 322 8.94 -18.86 -50.10
CA ASN A 322 8.38 -19.26 -51.40
C ASN A 322 8.93 -18.44 -52.59
N GLY A 323 9.89 -17.53 -52.36
CA GLY A 323 10.56 -16.74 -53.41
C GLY A 323 9.85 -15.46 -53.83
N GLU A 324 8.74 -15.08 -53.18
CA GLU A 324 8.07 -13.80 -53.43
C GLU A 324 8.90 -12.64 -52.87
N VAL A 325 8.95 -11.53 -53.62
CA VAL A 325 9.71 -10.33 -53.22
C VAL A 325 8.74 -9.27 -52.69
N PHE A 326 8.96 -8.86 -51.45
CA PHE A 326 8.23 -7.82 -50.75
C PHE A 326 8.96 -6.49 -50.83
N ASP A 327 8.30 -5.46 -51.33
CA ASP A 327 8.82 -4.09 -51.26
C ASP A 327 8.64 -3.55 -49.83
N LEU A 328 9.76 -3.16 -49.21
CA LEU A 328 9.75 -2.54 -47.90
C LEU A 328 9.67 -1.02 -48.02
N THR A 329 9.95 -0.40 -49.18
CA THR A 329 10.08 1.05 -49.36
C THR A 329 8.76 1.83 -49.22
N THR A 330 7.62 1.17 -49.41
CA THR A 330 6.29 1.79 -49.30
C THR A 330 6.04 2.48 -47.94
N PRO A 331 5.55 3.73 -47.91
CA PRO A 331 5.22 4.40 -46.65
C PRO A 331 4.09 3.66 -45.91
N LEU A 332 4.27 3.37 -44.62
CA LEU A 332 3.33 2.55 -43.84
C LEU A 332 2.41 3.42 -42.98
N TYR A 333 2.95 4.48 -42.37
CA TYR A 333 2.18 5.39 -41.52
C TYR A 333 1.94 6.77 -42.16
N HIS A 334 2.44 6.98 -43.39
CA HIS A 334 2.40 8.29 -44.07
C HIS A 334 3.03 9.43 -43.25
N SER A 335 3.95 9.10 -42.34
CA SER A 335 4.65 10.05 -41.47
C SER A 335 6.13 9.69 -41.43
N ARG A 336 6.98 10.60 -41.91
CA ARG A 336 8.43 10.36 -42.01
C ARG A 336 9.07 9.96 -40.68
N LEU A 337 8.63 10.57 -39.58
CA LEU A 337 9.14 10.26 -38.24
C LEU A 337 8.73 8.84 -37.80
N LEU A 338 7.45 8.51 -37.96
CA LEU A 338 6.91 7.24 -37.49
C LEU A 338 7.40 6.08 -38.36
N ASP A 339 7.47 6.27 -39.68
CA ASP A 339 8.04 5.30 -40.61
C ASP A 339 9.51 5.03 -40.29
N ARG A 340 10.32 6.06 -40.02
CA ARG A 340 11.74 5.89 -39.65
C ARG A 340 11.91 5.13 -38.34
N LEU A 341 11.03 5.37 -37.36
CA LEU A 341 11.11 4.74 -36.04
C LEU A 341 10.58 3.29 -36.05
N MET A 342 9.46 3.03 -36.73
CA MET A 342 8.74 1.75 -36.66
C MET A 342 9.18 0.74 -37.72
N ARG A 343 9.72 1.17 -38.86
CA ARG A 343 10.09 0.27 -39.96
C ARG A 343 11.09 -0.81 -39.58
N PRO A 344 12.16 -0.54 -38.78
CA PRO A 344 13.02 -1.61 -38.28
C PRO A 344 12.23 -2.60 -37.40
N LEU A 345 11.33 -2.13 -36.55
CA LEU A 345 10.51 -2.99 -35.69
C LEU A 345 9.58 -3.88 -36.51
N ILE A 346 8.93 -3.34 -37.54
CA ILE A 346 8.05 -4.09 -38.45
C ILE A 346 8.85 -5.15 -39.22
N THR A 347 10.03 -4.76 -39.74
CA THR A 347 10.92 -5.65 -40.51
C THR A 347 11.42 -6.81 -39.65
N CYS A 348 11.67 -6.58 -38.36
CA CYS A 348 12.12 -7.59 -37.41
C CYS A 348 11.15 -8.79 -37.32
N PHE A 349 9.84 -8.59 -37.55
CA PHE A 349 8.84 -9.65 -37.40
C PHE A 349 8.52 -10.38 -38.73
N LEU A 350 9.00 -9.86 -39.87
CA LEU A 350 8.72 -10.44 -41.20
C LEU A 350 9.11 -11.91 -41.34
N PRO A 351 10.26 -12.41 -40.84
CA PRO A 351 10.61 -13.83 -40.96
C PRO A 351 9.53 -14.78 -40.43
N SER A 352 8.90 -14.41 -39.31
CA SER A 352 7.84 -15.19 -38.66
C SER A 352 6.48 -15.01 -39.35
N ILE A 353 6.15 -13.78 -39.75
CA ILE A 353 4.84 -13.42 -40.34
C ILE A 353 4.69 -13.96 -41.77
N THR A 354 5.76 -13.88 -42.55
CA THR A 354 5.80 -14.40 -43.93
C THR A 354 5.94 -15.92 -43.96
N GLY A 355 6.33 -16.54 -42.85
CA GLY A 355 6.48 -18.00 -42.73
C GLY A 355 7.78 -18.55 -43.30
N THR A 356 8.76 -17.68 -43.59
CA THR A 356 10.10 -18.09 -44.02
C THR A 356 10.81 -18.97 -43.00
N ASP A 357 10.57 -18.74 -41.70
CA ASP A 357 10.95 -19.68 -40.63
C ASP A 357 9.72 -20.16 -39.86
N MET A 358 9.33 -21.41 -40.11
CA MET A 358 8.19 -22.05 -39.43
C MET A 358 8.39 -22.13 -37.91
N ARG A 359 9.63 -22.28 -37.44
CA ARG A 359 9.90 -22.39 -36.00
C ARG A 359 9.68 -21.05 -35.29
N SER A 360 10.29 -19.99 -35.82
CA SER A 360 10.07 -18.63 -35.31
C SER A 360 8.61 -18.21 -35.43
N ARG A 361 7.92 -18.60 -36.51
CA ARG A 361 6.49 -18.36 -36.69
C ARG A 361 5.63 -18.95 -35.57
N LEU A 362 5.77 -20.24 -35.28
CA LEU A 362 4.97 -20.91 -34.25
C LEU A 362 5.28 -20.40 -32.83
N GLN A 363 6.56 -20.11 -32.54
CA GLN A 363 6.93 -19.50 -31.26
C GLN A 363 6.35 -18.10 -31.12
N MET A 364 6.48 -17.27 -32.15
CA MET A 364 6.00 -15.89 -32.12
C MET A 364 4.48 -15.80 -31.99
N LEU A 365 3.73 -16.69 -32.67
CA LEU A 365 2.28 -16.79 -32.53
C LEU A 365 1.88 -17.06 -31.07
N SER A 366 2.52 -18.05 -30.43
CA SER A 366 2.27 -18.37 -29.02
C SER A 366 2.63 -17.19 -28.12
N PHE A 367 3.83 -16.61 -28.31
CA PHE A 367 4.33 -15.51 -27.49
C PHE A 367 3.49 -14.24 -27.61
N MET A 368 3.11 -13.83 -28.83
CA MET A 368 2.23 -12.68 -29.04
C MET A 368 0.85 -12.96 -28.46
N THR A 369 0.32 -14.18 -28.57
CA THR A 369 -0.95 -14.49 -27.90
C THR A 369 -0.84 -14.31 -26.40
N ASP A 370 0.25 -14.78 -25.80
CA ASP A 370 0.55 -14.70 -24.37
C ASP A 370 0.85 -13.27 -23.85
N LEU A 371 1.23 -12.35 -24.73
CA LEU A 371 1.39 -10.94 -24.37
C LEU A 371 0.04 -10.26 -24.08
N GLY A 372 -1.04 -10.71 -24.74
CA GLY A 372 -2.42 -10.26 -24.51
C GLY A 372 -2.85 -10.35 -23.03
N PRO A 373 -2.83 -11.53 -22.39
CA PRO A 373 -3.20 -11.66 -20.99
C PRO A 373 -2.21 -10.99 -20.03
N ILE A 374 -0.90 -10.98 -20.31
CA ILE A 374 0.07 -10.25 -19.46
C ILE A 374 -0.29 -8.77 -19.39
N TYR A 375 -0.46 -8.15 -20.56
CA TYR A 375 -0.80 -6.72 -20.64
C TYR A 375 -2.22 -6.44 -20.14
N GLY A 376 -3.17 -7.35 -20.42
CA GLY A 376 -4.52 -7.29 -19.88
C GLY A 376 -4.54 -7.31 -18.36
N ILE A 377 -3.70 -8.12 -17.71
CA ILE A 377 -3.54 -8.15 -16.25
C ILE A 377 -2.94 -6.84 -15.74
N TRP A 378 -1.95 -6.26 -16.42
CA TRP A 378 -1.40 -4.93 -16.04
C TRP A 378 -2.48 -3.85 -16.04
N LEU A 379 -3.34 -3.84 -17.07
CA LEU A 379 -4.47 -2.92 -17.15
C LEU A 379 -5.51 -3.22 -16.05
N LEU A 380 -5.90 -4.48 -15.84
CA LEU A 380 -6.83 -4.86 -14.77
C LEU A 380 -6.35 -4.41 -13.38
N GLU A 381 -5.08 -4.63 -13.03
CA GLU A 381 -4.53 -4.18 -11.74
C GLU A 381 -4.60 -2.66 -11.60
N SER A 382 -4.29 -1.90 -12.67
CA SER A 382 -4.38 -0.43 -12.65
C SER A 382 -5.79 0.12 -12.44
N TYR A 383 -6.82 -0.67 -12.72
CA TYR A 383 -8.23 -0.31 -12.49
C TYR A 383 -8.72 -0.62 -11.06
N ARG A 384 -7.87 -1.11 -10.16
CA ARG A 384 -8.27 -1.31 -8.76
C ARG A 384 -8.53 0.03 -8.06
N ASN A 385 -9.52 0.05 -7.18
CA ASN A 385 -9.91 1.25 -6.41
C ASN A 385 -8.80 1.82 -5.51
N VAL A 386 -7.72 1.08 -5.26
CA VAL A 386 -6.53 1.57 -4.55
C VAL A 386 -5.78 2.65 -5.34
N HIS A 387 -5.93 2.66 -6.67
CA HIS A 387 -5.19 3.52 -7.58
C HIS A 387 -6.01 4.75 -8.00
N SER A 388 -5.32 5.86 -8.21
CA SER A 388 -5.89 7.06 -8.83
C SER A 388 -5.93 6.90 -10.35
N TRP A 389 -6.74 7.72 -11.03
CA TRP A 389 -6.90 7.67 -12.49
C TRP A 389 -5.58 7.88 -13.26
N SER A 390 -4.62 8.61 -12.68
CA SER A 390 -3.29 8.81 -13.27
C SER A 390 -2.46 7.53 -13.35
N GLU A 391 -2.72 6.53 -12.50
CA GLU A 391 -1.98 5.27 -12.50
C GLU A 391 -2.35 4.36 -13.68
N ILE A 392 -3.48 4.61 -14.36
CA ILE A 392 -3.84 3.93 -15.62
C ILE A 392 -2.86 4.31 -16.74
N LEU A 393 -2.20 5.48 -16.64
CA LEU A 393 -1.19 5.90 -17.61
C LEU A 393 0.09 5.07 -17.52
N LEU A 394 0.36 4.42 -16.38
CA LEU A 394 1.56 3.64 -16.17
C LEU A 394 1.63 2.39 -17.06
N PRO A 395 0.63 1.48 -17.09
CA PRO A 395 0.64 0.36 -18.04
C PRO A 395 0.61 0.84 -19.49
N LEU A 396 -0.06 1.96 -19.80
CA LEU A 396 -0.05 2.52 -21.16
C LEU A 396 1.36 2.98 -21.59
N ALA A 397 2.07 3.68 -20.70
CA ALA A 397 3.45 4.11 -20.93
C ALA A 397 4.38 2.90 -21.04
N ALA A 398 4.26 1.93 -20.13
CA ALA A 398 5.02 0.68 -20.18
C ALA A 398 4.75 -0.11 -21.48
N GLY A 399 3.49 -0.19 -21.91
CA GLY A 399 3.08 -0.77 -23.18
C GLY A 399 3.68 -0.05 -24.40
N SER A 400 3.75 1.27 -24.36
CA SER A 400 4.36 2.04 -25.45
C SER A 400 5.88 1.85 -25.49
N ILE A 401 6.53 1.80 -24.32
CA ILE A 401 7.98 1.59 -24.22
C ILE A 401 8.35 0.16 -24.61
N LEU A 402 7.53 -0.85 -24.28
CA LEU A 402 7.85 -2.24 -24.63
C LEU A 402 7.85 -2.49 -26.13
N GLN A 403 7.13 -1.69 -26.93
CA GLN A 403 7.20 -1.77 -28.39
C GLN A 403 8.59 -1.36 -28.92
N LEU A 404 9.24 -0.42 -28.25
CA LEU A 404 10.56 0.08 -28.63
C LEU A 404 11.70 -0.78 -28.09
N LEU A 405 11.58 -1.25 -26.85
CA LEU A 405 12.68 -1.91 -26.12
C LEU A 405 12.51 -3.43 -25.96
N GLY A 406 11.34 -3.96 -26.30
CA GLY A 406 10.92 -5.33 -26.01
C GLY A 406 10.40 -5.49 -24.58
N ILE A 407 9.40 -6.36 -24.41
CA ILE A 407 8.76 -6.64 -23.12
C ILE A 407 9.75 -7.13 -22.06
N TRP A 408 10.82 -7.83 -22.43
CA TRP A 408 11.76 -8.37 -21.45
C TRP A 408 12.53 -7.33 -20.65
N GLN A 409 12.66 -6.09 -21.15
CA GLN A 409 13.29 -5.01 -20.39
C GLN A 409 12.26 -4.32 -19.50
N VAL A 410 11.05 -4.14 -20.02
CA VAL A 410 10.01 -3.35 -19.37
C VAL A 410 9.31 -4.15 -18.28
N ALA A 411 8.96 -5.42 -18.55
CA ALA A 411 8.20 -6.24 -17.63
C ALA A 411 8.87 -6.39 -16.26
N PRO A 412 10.16 -6.79 -16.13
CA PRO A 412 10.74 -6.97 -14.79
C PRO A 412 10.74 -5.69 -13.95
N LEU A 413 10.95 -4.52 -14.56
CA LEU A 413 10.88 -3.22 -13.89
C LEU A 413 9.45 -2.85 -13.50
N TYR A 414 8.50 -2.95 -14.45
CA TYR A 414 7.10 -2.65 -14.20
C TYR A 414 6.55 -3.52 -13.07
N LEU A 415 6.82 -4.83 -13.11
CA LEU A 415 6.39 -5.78 -12.10
C LEU A 415 7.02 -5.51 -10.72
N ALA A 416 8.29 -5.11 -10.68
CA ALA A 416 8.96 -4.74 -9.42
C ALA A 416 8.36 -3.46 -8.83
N GLN A 417 8.13 -2.45 -9.66
CA GLN A 417 7.49 -1.20 -9.28
C GLN A 417 6.08 -1.46 -8.73
N GLU A 418 5.28 -2.28 -9.41
CA GLU A 418 3.91 -2.61 -8.99
C GLU A 418 3.89 -3.41 -7.67
N TYR A 419 4.79 -4.37 -7.51
CA TYR A 419 4.93 -5.11 -6.25
C TYR A 419 5.31 -4.21 -5.07
N LEU A 420 6.17 -3.21 -5.30
CA LEU A 420 6.59 -2.27 -4.26
C LEU A 420 5.49 -1.28 -3.88
N ARG A 421 4.74 -0.78 -4.87
CA ARG A 421 3.69 0.23 -4.70
C ARG A 421 2.42 -0.30 -4.06
N THR A 422 2.07 -1.55 -4.36
CA THR A 422 0.76 -2.11 -4.00
C THR A 422 0.91 -3.26 -3.00
N PRO A 423 1.13 -3.00 -1.70
CA PRO A 423 1.23 -4.05 -0.69
C PRO A 423 -0.11 -4.73 -0.42
N LEU A 424 -0.09 -6.01 -0.04
CA LEU A 424 -1.35 -6.77 0.17
C LEU A 424 -2.34 -6.06 1.11
N PHE A 425 -1.88 -5.44 2.19
CA PHE A 425 -2.77 -4.78 3.16
C PHE A 425 -3.54 -3.59 2.55
N THR A 426 -3.00 -2.90 1.54
CA THR A 426 -3.73 -1.80 0.88
C THR A 426 -4.85 -2.35 0.00
N LEU A 427 -4.67 -3.54 -0.59
CA LEU A 427 -5.70 -4.23 -1.36
C LEU A 427 -6.82 -4.78 -0.47
N LEU A 428 -6.47 -5.32 0.70
CA LEU A 428 -7.43 -5.82 1.68
C LEU A 428 -8.19 -4.70 2.42
N ALA A 429 -7.73 -3.45 2.32
CA ALA A 429 -8.37 -2.32 2.99
C ALA A 429 -9.68 -1.90 2.27
N GLY A 430 -10.82 -2.15 2.91
CA GLY A 430 -12.11 -1.62 2.47
C GLY A 430 -12.55 -2.16 1.10
N LYS A 431 -12.62 -1.28 0.09
CA LYS A 431 -13.01 -1.62 -1.29
C LYS A 431 -11.85 -1.57 -2.29
N ASN A 432 -10.62 -1.40 -1.79
CA ASN A 432 -9.44 -1.10 -2.60
C ASN A 432 -9.06 -2.22 -3.57
N GLY A 433 -9.27 -3.48 -3.20
CA GLY A 433 -9.04 -4.62 -4.07
C GLY A 433 -10.06 -4.82 -5.20
N ARG A 434 -11.12 -4.02 -5.31
CA ARG A 434 -12.17 -4.25 -6.31
C ARG A 434 -11.85 -3.58 -7.65
N ILE A 435 -12.29 -4.23 -8.74
CA ILE A 435 -12.26 -3.72 -10.11
C ILE A 435 -13.72 -3.63 -10.59
N PRO A 436 -14.20 -2.45 -11.06
CA PRO A 436 -15.59 -2.33 -11.49
C PRO A 436 -15.89 -3.12 -12.78
N CYS A 437 -17.07 -3.75 -12.85
CA CYS A 437 -17.49 -4.61 -13.97
C CYS A 437 -17.34 -3.95 -15.35
N ASP A 438 -17.63 -2.65 -15.43
CA ASP A 438 -17.61 -1.89 -16.68
C ASP A 438 -16.21 -1.86 -17.29
N PHE A 439 -15.18 -1.71 -16.45
CA PHE A 439 -13.79 -1.72 -16.88
C PHE A 439 -13.35 -3.13 -17.27
N THR A 440 -13.70 -4.15 -16.48
CA THR A 440 -13.35 -5.55 -16.78
C THR A 440 -13.95 -6.02 -18.11
N GLY A 441 -15.24 -5.78 -18.32
CA GLY A 441 -15.94 -6.22 -19.54
C GLY A 441 -15.48 -5.47 -20.79
N SER A 442 -15.31 -4.14 -20.70
CA SER A 442 -14.82 -3.34 -21.83
C SER A 442 -13.37 -3.69 -22.18
N LEU A 443 -12.51 -3.94 -21.19
CA LEU A 443 -11.13 -4.35 -21.42
C LEU A 443 -11.07 -5.71 -22.11
N LEU A 444 -11.82 -6.70 -21.62
CA LEU A 444 -11.88 -8.02 -22.25
C LEU A 444 -12.25 -7.92 -23.73
N LEU A 445 -13.33 -7.18 -24.04
CA LEU A 445 -13.76 -7.00 -25.42
C LEU A 445 -12.72 -6.25 -26.26
N ALA A 446 -12.12 -5.19 -25.70
CA ALA A 446 -11.08 -4.42 -26.37
C ALA A 446 -9.82 -5.26 -26.65
N THR A 447 -9.41 -6.15 -25.74
CA THR A 447 -8.28 -7.06 -25.96
C THR A 447 -8.61 -8.13 -27.00
N LEU A 448 -9.83 -8.70 -26.99
CA LEU A 448 -10.22 -9.68 -28.02
C LEU A 448 -10.24 -9.07 -29.43
N VAL A 449 -10.87 -7.91 -29.57
CA VAL A 449 -11.04 -7.24 -30.88
C VAL A 449 -9.79 -6.46 -31.29
N GLY A 450 -9.28 -5.60 -30.42
CA GLY A 450 -8.17 -4.69 -30.74
C GLY A 450 -6.79 -5.34 -30.70
N TYR A 451 -6.62 -6.44 -29.96
CA TYR A 451 -5.33 -7.11 -29.82
C TYR A 451 -5.29 -8.49 -30.49
N HIS A 452 -6.12 -9.44 -30.03
CA HIS A 452 -6.04 -10.82 -30.51
C HIS A 452 -6.44 -10.97 -31.97
N THR A 453 -7.51 -10.29 -32.42
CA THR A 453 -7.94 -10.35 -33.83
C THR A 453 -6.84 -9.84 -34.76
N VAL A 454 -6.22 -8.69 -34.43
CA VAL A 454 -5.09 -8.12 -35.19
C VAL A 454 -3.90 -9.07 -35.16
N THR A 455 -3.61 -9.67 -33.99
CA THR A 455 -2.52 -10.65 -33.83
C THR A 455 -2.74 -11.86 -34.73
N TYR A 456 -3.93 -12.46 -34.75
CA TYR A 456 -4.19 -13.64 -35.59
C TYR A 456 -4.22 -13.31 -37.08
N ALA A 457 -4.78 -12.17 -37.46
CA ALA A 457 -4.74 -11.71 -38.84
C ALA A 457 -3.30 -11.50 -39.35
N ASN A 458 -2.38 -11.08 -38.46
CA ASN A 458 -0.95 -11.00 -38.74
C ASN A 458 -0.33 -12.34 -39.17
N PHE A 459 -0.87 -13.49 -38.73
CA PHE A 459 -0.37 -14.80 -39.14
C PHE A 459 -1.21 -15.44 -40.23
N PHE A 460 -2.54 -15.44 -40.11
CA PHE A 460 -3.41 -16.32 -40.89
C PHE A 460 -3.99 -15.71 -42.16
N ASP A 461 -3.83 -14.41 -42.40
CA ASP A 461 -4.34 -13.80 -43.64
C ASP A 461 -3.68 -14.44 -44.88
N PRO A 462 -4.41 -14.80 -45.94
CA PRO A 462 -3.83 -15.40 -47.14
C PRO A 462 -2.82 -14.47 -47.85
N ALA A 463 -3.05 -13.16 -47.82
CA ALA A 463 -2.21 -12.19 -48.49
C ALA A 463 -1.07 -11.71 -47.57
N LEU A 464 0.18 -11.91 -48.01
CA LEU A 464 1.36 -11.47 -47.26
C LEU A 464 1.37 -9.96 -47.00
N GLN A 465 0.79 -9.16 -47.91
CA GLN A 465 0.70 -7.70 -47.77
C GLN A 465 -0.25 -7.31 -46.65
N SER A 466 -1.39 -7.99 -46.56
CA SER A 466 -2.34 -7.82 -45.45
C SER A 466 -1.69 -8.18 -44.12
N ARG A 467 -0.89 -9.25 -44.06
CA ARG A 467 -0.15 -9.61 -42.84
C ARG A 467 0.79 -8.49 -42.38
N GLN A 468 1.53 -7.87 -43.29
CA GLN A 468 2.38 -6.72 -42.97
C GLN A 468 1.54 -5.54 -42.41
N TRP A 469 0.37 -5.27 -42.99
CA TRP A 469 -0.54 -4.25 -42.46
C TRP A 469 -1.06 -4.57 -41.07
N TYR A 470 -1.42 -5.82 -40.79
CA TYR A 470 -1.79 -6.23 -39.44
C TYR A 470 -0.62 -6.12 -38.46
N ASN A 471 0.62 -6.37 -38.90
CA ASN A 471 1.80 -6.10 -38.10
C ASN A 471 1.96 -4.60 -37.77
N VAL A 472 1.79 -3.73 -38.75
CA VAL A 472 1.80 -2.26 -38.58
C VAL A 472 0.78 -1.83 -37.53
N LEU A 473 -0.45 -2.38 -37.60
CA LEU A 473 -1.50 -2.11 -36.62
C LEU A 473 -1.14 -2.67 -35.23
N TRP A 474 -0.53 -3.86 -35.19
CA TRP A 474 -0.11 -4.51 -33.95
C TRP A 474 0.99 -3.73 -33.21
N GLN A 475 1.92 -3.07 -33.92
CA GLN A 475 2.93 -2.21 -33.27
C GLN A 475 2.30 -1.08 -32.43
N LEU A 476 1.06 -0.69 -32.74
CA LEU A 476 0.31 0.33 -32.00
C LEU A 476 -0.67 -0.24 -30.96
N PHE A 477 -0.62 -1.55 -30.68
CA PHE A 477 -1.63 -2.20 -29.83
C PHE A 477 -1.86 -1.56 -28.45
N PRO A 478 -0.84 -1.03 -27.73
CA PRO A 478 -1.08 -0.45 -26.41
C PRO A 478 -2.03 0.76 -26.49
N LEU A 479 -1.92 1.54 -27.57
CA LEU A 479 -2.78 2.68 -27.85
C LEU A 479 -4.12 2.24 -28.42
N THR A 480 -4.13 1.39 -29.44
CA THR A 480 -5.39 0.99 -30.11
C THR A 480 -6.32 0.20 -29.18
N THR A 481 -5.78 -0.70 -28.35
CA THR A 481 -6.56 -1.45 -27.35
C THR A 481 -7.17 -0.52 -26.31
N SER A 482 -6.39 0.44 -25.81
CA SER A 482 -6.85 1.40 -24.80
C SER A 482 -7.88 2.39 -25.36
N LEU A 483 -7.68 2.86 -26.60
CA LEU A 483 -8.63 3.73 -27.31
C LEU A 483 -9.94 3.00 -27.59
N LEU A 484 -9.88 1.74 -28.02
CA LEU A 484 -11.07 0.91 -28.23
C LEU A 484 -11.84 0.71 -26.92
N GLN A 485 -11.14 0.41 -25.83
CA GLN A 485 -11.76 0.32 -24.51
C GLN A 485 -12.45 1.63 -24.11
N ALA A 486 -11.77 2.77 -24.29
CA ALA A 486 -12.34 4.09 -24.01
C ALA A 486 -13.59 4.35 -24.84
N ALA A 487 -13.57 4.00 -26.14
CA ALA A 487 -14.73 4.11 -27.02
C ALA A 487 -15.91 3.23 -26.54
N LEU A 488 -15.64 2.00 -26.10
CA LEU A 488 -16.66 1.10 -25.53
C LEU A 488 -17.27 1.63 -24.22
N LEU A 489 -16.46 2.26 -23.37
CA LEU A 489 -16.94 2.89 -22.14
C LEU A 489 -17.78 4.13 -22.43
N LEU A 490 -17.37 4.95 -23.40
CA LEU A 490 -18.11 6.14 -23.83
C LEU A 490 -19.44 5.75 -24.48
N SER A 491 -19.45 4.77 -25.38
CA SER A 491 -20.68 4.30 -26.03
C SER A 491 -21.67 3.76 -25.01
N LYS A 492 -21.21 2.99 -24.02
CA LYS A 492 -22.06 2.50 -22.92
C LYS A 492 -22.66 3.63 -22.09
N ARG A 493 -21.90 4.71 -21.82
CA ARG A 493 -22.41 5.90 -21.11
C ARG A 493 -23.44 6.68 -21.92
N VAL A 494 -23.26 6.77 -23.24
CA VAL A 494 -24.21 7.45 -24.13
C VAL A 494 -25.50 6.65 -24.31
N LEU A 495 -25.38 5.32 -24.45
CA LEU A 495 -26.51 4.43 -24.67
C LEU A 495 -27.34 4.21 -23.39
N ASN A 496 -26.69 4.14 -22.23
CA ASN A 496 -27.34 4.10 -20.93
C ASN A 496 -27.48 5.51 -20.36
N ARG A 497 -28.43 6.31 -20.85
CA ARG A 497 -28.83 7.54 -20.14
C ARG A 497 -29.35 7.18 -18.74
N PRO A 498 -29.00 7.94 -17.69
CA PRO A 498 -29.48 7.65 -16.35
C PRO A 498 -30.98 7.95 -16.26
N CYS A 499 -31.82 6.92 -16.13
CA CYS A 499 -33.09 7.08 -15.43
C CYS A 499 -32.75 7.29 -13.96
N SER A 500 -33.08 8.47 -13.43
CA SER A 500 -32.93 8.81 -12.01
C SER A 500 -33.64 7.80 -11.13
N TYR A 501 -32.92 6.80 -10.64
CA TYR A 501 -33.31 6.02 -9.47
C TYR A 501 -32.47 6.51 -8.29
N PRO A 502 -33.08 6.76 -7.12
CA PRO A 502 -32.33 7.09 -5.92
C PRO A 502 -31.36 5.94 -5.60
N GLU A 503 -30.09 6.30 -5.56
CA GLU A 503 -28.92 5.44 -5.41
C GLU A 503 -28.84 4.92 -3.97
N ASP A 504 -29.77 4.05 -3.55
CA ASP A 504 -29.75 3.54 -2.17
C ASP A 504 -30.29 2.11 -1.95
N GLN A 505 -30.63 1.33 -2.99
CA GLN A 505 -31.28 0.01 -2.76
C GLN A 505 -30.80 -1.20 -3.58
N LEU A 506 -29.64 -1.17 -4.24
CA LEU A 506 -29.05 -2.42 -4.75
C LEU A 506 -28.31 -3.13 -3.60
N PRO A 507 -28.78 -4.30 -3.12
CA PRO A 507 -28.15 -4.97 -1.98
C PRO A 507 -26.69 -5.27 -2.32
N ARG A 508 -25.79 -4.80 -1.45
CA ARG A 508 -24.31 -4.84 -1.54
C ARG A 508 -23.73 -6.19 -1.98
N ARG A 509 -24.48 -7.28 -1.79
CA ARG A 509 -24.15 -8.66 -2.18
C ARG A 509 -24.33 -8.94 -3.68
N LYS A 510 -25.29 -8.28 -4.37
CA LYS A 510 -25.55 -8.46 -5.81
C LYS A 510 -24.49 -7.80 -6.70
N SER A 511 -24.02 -6.60 -6.36
CA SER A 511 -22.97 -5.91 -7.14
C SER A 511 -21.63 -6.66 -7.07
N GLN A 512 -21.23 -7.07 -5.87
CA GLN A 512 -19.99 -7.84 -5.65
C GLN A 512 -19.99 -9.20 -6.37
N HIS A 513 -21.14 -9.89 -6.41
CA HIS A 513 -21.25 -11.15 -7.16
C HIS A 513 -21.16 -10.94 -8.68
N SER A 514 -21.61 -9.79 -9.18
CA SER A 514 -21.46 -9.44 -10.60
C SER A 514 -19.99 -9.18 -10.96
N GLU A 515 -19.28 -8.35 -10.18
CA GLU A 515 -17.86 -8.02 -10.38
C GLU A 515 -16.99 -9.29 -10.46
N ARG A 516 -17.20 -10.22 -9.53
CA ARG A 516 -16.48 -11.51 -9.52
C ARG A 516 -16.72 -12.34 -10.77
N ARG A 517 -17.97 -12.40 -11.24
CA ARG A 517 -18.29 -13.16 -12.46
C ARG A 517 -17.54 -12.57 -13.65
N TYR A 518 -17.59 -11.25 -13.86
CA TYR A 518 -16.87 -10.60 -14.96
C TYR A 518 -15.36 -10.86 -14.90
N LEU A 519 -14.78 -10.84 -13.70
CA LEU A 519 -13.36 -11.10 -13.53
C LEU A 519 -12.99 -12.55 -13.84
N ARG A 520 -13.80 -13.53 -13.41
CA ARG A 520 -13.67 -14.94 -13.80
C ARG A 520 -13.78 -15.14 -15.30
N TRP A 521 -14.73 -14.47 -15.95
CA TRP A 521 -14.89 -14.50 -17.41
C TRP A 521 -13.65 -13.93 -18.11
N ALA A 522 -13.10 -12.82 -17.62
CA ALA A 522 -11.89 -12.22 -18.19
C ALA A 522 -10.68 -13.16 -18.08
N TYR A 523 -10.35 -13.63 -16.87
CA TYR A 523 -9.23 -14.56 -16.68
C TYR A 523 -9.43 -15.90 -17.40
N GLY A 524 -10.64 -16.45 -17.36
CA GLY A 524 -10.97 -17.69 -18.07
C GLY A 524 -10.81 -17.56 -19.59
N THR A 525 -11.26 -16.45 -20.17
CA THR A 525 -11.13 -16.19 -21.61
C THR A 525 -9.67 -15.98 -22.01
N PHE A 526 -8.93 -15.16 -21.25
CA PHE A 526 -7.50 -14.96 -21.44
C PHE A 526 -6.71 -16.28 -21.37
N ALA A 527 -7.00 -17.12 -20.38
CA ALA A 527 -6.36 -18.43 -20.26
C ALA A 527 -6.72 -19.37 -21.41
N LEU A 528 -7.99 -19.36 -21.86
CA LEU A 528 -8.45 -20.17 -22.99
C LEU A 528 -7.74 -19.77 -24.29
N VAL A 529 -7.68 -18.47 -24.59
CA VAL A 529 -7.07 -17.95 -25.82
C VAL A 529 -5.57 -18.31 -25.87
N SER A 530 -4.83 -18.06 -24.79
CA SER A 530 -3.43 -18.47 -24.67
C SER A 530 -3.23 -19.98 -24.75
N GLY A 531 -4.06 -20.75 -24.05
CA GLY A 531 -3.97 -22.22 -24.03
C GLY A 531 -4.21 -22.85 -25.39
N LEU A 532 -5.19 -22.33 -26.14
CA LEU A 532 -5.48 -22.79 -27.51
C LEU A 532 -4.32 -22.46 -28.46
N ALA A 533 -3.71 -21.27 -28.38
CA ALA A 533 -2.56 -20.92 -29.19
C ALA A 533 -1.34 -21.80 -28.88
N PHE A 534 -1.08 -22.08 -27.60
CA PHE A 534 -0.01 -23.00 -27.20
C PHE A 534 -0.25 -24.43 -27.70
N MET A 535 -1.48 -24.93 -27.58
CA MET A 535 -1.86 -26.25 -28.08
C MET A 535 -1.76 -26.33 -29.61
N TYR A 536 -2.17 -25.27 -30.32
CA TYR A 536 -1.98 -25.16 -31.77
C TYR A 536 -0.50 -25.25 -32.15
N THR A 537 0.37 -24.51 -31.44
CA THR A 537 1.83 -24.59 -31.65
C THR A 537 2.38 -25.99 -31.38
N ARG A 538 1.86 -26.70 -30.36
CA ARG A 538 2.26 -28.07 -30.03
C ARG A 538 1.83 -29.08 -31.08
N ILE A 539 0.61 -28.98 -31.59
CA ILE A 539 0.06 -29.90 -32.60
C ILE A 539 0.73 -29.67 -33.97
N THR A 540 1.06 -28.42 -34.29
CA THR A 540 1.65 -28.03 -35.58
C THR A 540 3.18 -28.17 -35.62
N ALA A 541 3.82 -28.39 -34.47
CA ALA A 541 5.27 -28.56 -34.40
C ALA A 541 5.73 -29.80 -35.21
N LEU A 542 6.80 -29.64 -35.98
CA LEU A 542 7.37 -30.70 -36.83
C LEU A 542 7.85 -31.90 -35.99
N PRO A 543 7.63 -33.16 -36.45
CA PRO A 543 8.01 -34.38 -35.71
C PRO A 543 9.49 -34.47 -35.36
N ASP A 544 10.37 -33.91 -36.21
CA ASP A 544 11.82 -34.07 -36.10
C ASP A 544 12.48 -33.10 -35.09
N LEU A 545 11.70 -32.23 -34.44
CA LEU A 545 12.21 -31.19 -33.55
C LEU A 545 11.64 -31.33 -32.13
N PRO A 546 12.48 -31.42 -31.10
CA PRO A 546 11.98 -31.50 -29.74
C PRO A 546 11.30 -30.18 -29.34
N PHE A 547 10.05 -30.29 -28.88
CA PHE A 547 9.15 -29.16 -28.58
C PHE A 547 9.78 -28.05 -27.73
N HIS A 548 10.61 -28.41 -26.74
CA HIS A 548 11.26 -27.44 -25.87
C HIS A 548 12.20 -26.47 -26.64
N ARG A 549 12.72 -26.84 -27.81
CA ARG A 549 13.58 -25.97 -28.65
C ARG A 549 12.81 -24.87 -29.37
N ILE A 550 11.47 -24.94 -29.39
CA ILE A 550 10.63 -23.87 -29.93
C ILE A 550 10.69 -22.67 -28.98
N PHE A 551 10.59 -22.91 -27.67
CA PHE A 551 10.48 -21.87 -26.65
C PHE A 551 11.80 -21.56 -25.92
N LEU A 552 12.70 -22.54 -25.78
CA LEU A 552 13.96 -22.36 -25.06
C LEU A 552 15.11 -22.02 -26.02
N PRO A 553 15.94 -20.99 -25.71
CA PRO A 553 17.13 -20.70 -26.49
C PRO A 553 18.18 -21.81 -26.31
N GLY A 554 18.89 -22.17 -27.39
CA GLY A 554 20.06 -23.06 -27.32
C GLY A 554 21.29 -22.34 -26.74
N TRP A 555 22.21 -23.10 -26.14
CA TRP A 555 23.47 -22.59 -25.56
C TRP A 555 24.48 -22.12 -26.62
N HIS A 556 24.41 -22.67 -27.83
CA HIS A 556 25.24 -22.31 -28.98
C HIS A 556 24.33 -22.13 -30.18
N ASN A 557 24.27 -20.92 -30.75
CA ASN A 557 23.72 -20.71 -32.08
C ASN A 557 24.64 -19.76 -32.87
N SER A 558 25.14 -20.29 -33.98
CA SER A 558 26.05 -19.73 -34.97
C SER A 558 25.32 -19.21 -36.22
N GLU A 559 24.01 -18.99 -36.15
CA GLU A 559 23.22 -18.55 -37.31
C GLU A 559 23.39 -17.05 -37.54
N ASN A 560 24.15 -16.70 -38.58
CA ASN A 560 24.37 -15.33 -39.04
C ASN A 560 23.22 -14.82 -39.93
N SER A 561 21.97 -15.24 -39.68
CA SER A 561 20.80 -14.82 -40.47
C SER A 561 19.84 -13.97 -39.64
N LEU A 562 19.09 -13.08 -40.30
CA LEU A 562 18.11 -12.22 -39.63
C LEU A 562 17.07 -13.08 -38.91
N SER A 563 16.60 -14.15 -39.56
CA SER A 563 15.66 -15.11 -38.98
C SER A 563 16.18 -15.76 -37.69
N GLY A 564 17.46 -16.18 -37.66
CA GLY A 564 18.08 -16.76 -36.48
C GLY A 564 18.21 -15.76 -35.33
N ALA A 565 18.60 -14.51 -35.63
CA ALA A 565 18.71 -13.43 -34.64
C ALA A 565 17.33 -13.05 -34.06
N VAL A 566 16.29 -12.98 -34.90
CA VAL A 566 14.90 -12.71 -34.49
C VAL A 566 14.33 -13.84 -33.64
N ALA A 567 14.53 -15.10 -34.05
CA ALA A 567 14.09 -16.25 -33.25
C ALA A 567 14.74 -16.27 -31.86
N TRP A 568 16.03 -15.87 -31.78
CA TRP A 568 16.74 -15.74 -30.52
C TRP A 568 16.19 -14.59 -29.67
N PHE A 569 15.93 -13.43 -30.28
CA PHE A 569 15.27 -12.27 -29.68
C PHE A 569 13.95 -12.69 -29.02
N LEU A 570 13.03 -13.29 -29.79
CA LEU A 570 11.68 -13.61 -29.33
C LEU A 570 11.65 -14.66 -28.20
N ARG A 571 12.48 -15.70 -28.26
CA ARG A 571 12.56 -16.74 -27.21
C ARG A 571 13.06 -16.19 -25.88
N TYR A 572 14.14 -15.39 -25.90
CA TYR A 572 14.62 -14.72 -24.69
C TYR A 572 13.57 -13.76 -24.13
N GLY A 573 12.85 -13.09 -25.04
CA GLY A 573 11.78 -12.18 -24.70
C GLY A 573 10.63 -12.79 -23.93
N GLU A 574 10.13 -13.91 -24.45
CA GLU A 574 9.12 -14.71 -23.79
C GLU A 574 9.63 -15.27 -22.46
N LEU A 575 10.82 -15.85 -22.44
CA LEU A 575 11.39 -16.48 -21.24
C LEU A 575 11.54 -15.50 -20.08
N ILE A 576 12.12 -14.31 -20.32
CA ILE A 576 12.34 -13.31 -19.26
C ILE A 576 11.02 -12.71 -18.81
N SER A 577 10.12 -12.38 -19.74
CA SER A 577 8.83 -11.77 -19.39
C SER A 577 7.95 -12.74 -18.59
N MET A 578 7.87 -14.01 -18.98
CA MET A 578 7.14 -15.06 -18.26
C MET A 578 7.75 -15.38 -16.91
N ARG A 579 9.09 -15.50 -16.82
CA ARG A 579 9.76 -15.66 -15.52
C ARG A 579 9.46 -14.48 -14.59
N GLY A 580 9.46 -13.26 -15.11
CA GLY A 580 9.05 -12.07 -14.36
C GLY A 580 7.62 -12.19 -13.85
N GLY A 581 6.68 -12.55 -14.71
CA GLY A 581 5.28 -12.77 -14.35
C GLY A 581 5.11 -13.84 -13.25
N PHE A 582 5.79 -14.98 -13.37
CA PHE A 582 5.71 -16.04 -12.36
C PHE A 582 6.37 -15.66 -11.03
N VAL A 583 7.49 -14.94 -11.05
CA VAL A 583 8.08 -14.38 -9.83
C VAL A 583 7.10 -13.42 -9.17
N TRP A 584 6.47 -12.52 -9.94
CA TRP A 584 5.48 -11.59 -9.41
C TRP A 584 4.28 -12.32 -8.80
N LEU A 585 3.75 -13.34 -9.47
CA LEU A 585 2.67 -14.18 -8.96
C LEU A 585 3.06 -14.92 -7.67
N ALA A 586 4.26 -15.49 -7.62
CA ALA A 586 4.78 -16.18 -6.43
C ALA A 586 4.93 -15.22 -5.24
N LEU A 587 5.38 -13.98 -5.48
CA LEU A 587 5.43 -12.94 -4.46
C LEU A 587 4.03 -12.62 -3.91
N ARG A 588 3.01 -12.53 -4.78
CA ARG A 588 1.61 -12.31 -4.33
C ARG A 588 1.06 -13.46 -3.51
N PHE A 589 1.31 -14.70 -3.91
CA PHE A 589 0.92 -15.87 -3.12
C PHE A 589 1.67 -15.93 -1.77
N HIS A 590 2.93 -15.52 -1.74
CA HIS A 590 3.69 -15.44 -0.50
C HIS A 590 3.10 -14.43 0.48
N GLU A 591 2.68 -13.25 0.00
CA GLU A 591 1.96 -12.27 0.84
C GLU A 591 0.65 -12.84 1.38
N LEU A 592 -0.13 -13.52 0.55
CA LEU A 592 -1.39 -14.16 0.95
C LEU A 592 -1.16 -15.25 2.00
N GLN A 593 -0.12 -16.07 1.82
CA GLN A 593 0.27 -17.09 2.79
C GLN A 593 0.67 -16.45 4.14
N GLN A 594 1.42 -15.35 4.13
CA GLN A 594 1.75 -14.59 5.35
C GLN A 594 0.51 -14.00 6.02
N ALA A 595 -0.53 -13.66 5.24
CA ALA A 595 -1.82 -13.17 5.75
C ALA A 595 -2.76 -14.31 6.23
N GLY A 596 -2.34 -15.57 6.13
CA GLY A 596 -3.11 -16.73 6.62
C GLY A 596 -3.99 -17.42 5.57
N ALA A 597 -3.86 -17.08 4.28
CA ALA A 597 -4.57 -17.80 3.22
C ALA A 597 -4.07 -19.26 3.12
N PRO A 598 -4.94 -20.23 2.77
CA PRO A 598 -4.62 -21.67 2.74
C PRO A 598 -3.76 -22.08 1.52
N VAL A 599 -2.69 -21.33 1.26
CA VAL A 599 -1.76 -21.53 0.15
C VAL A 599 -0.51 -22.21 0.69
N SER A 600 -0.15 -23.36 0.11
CA SER A 600 1.14 -24.00 0.37
C SER A 600 1.84 -24.27 -0.95
N LEU A 601 3.17 -24.09 -0.98
CA LEU A 601 3.99 -24.31 -2.17
C LEU A 601 3.78 -25.70 -2.78
N GLY A 602 3.54 -26.74 -1.97
CA GLY A 602 3.23 -28.08 -2.43
C GLY A 602 1.84 -28.23 -3.09
N ARG A 603 0.80 -27.56 -2.56
CA ARG A 603 -0.55 -27.56 -3.16
C ARG A 603 -0.64 -26.72 -4.45
N VAL A 604 0.24 -25.74 -4.60
CA VAL A 604 0.31 -24.88 -5.80
C VAL A 604 1.20 -25.49 -6.88
N GLY A 605 2.32 -26.11 -6.50
CA GLY A 605 3.38 -26.50 -7.43
C GLY A 605 2.97 -27.57 -8.46
N ALA A 606 2.27 -28.62 -8.04
CA ALA A 606 1.88 -29.70 -8.95
C ALA A 606 0.81 -29.29 -9.98
N PRO A 607 -0.32 -28.64 -9.59
CA PRO A 607 -1.28 -28.10 -10.55
C PRO A 607 -0.67 -27.05 -11.48
N PHE A 608 0.24 -26.22 -10.96
CA PHE A 608 0.94 -25.22 -11.75
C PHE A 608 1.84 -25.84 -12.81
N ALA A 609 2.65 -26.84 -12.44
CA ALA A 609 3.50 -27.56 -13.40
C ALA A 609 2.66 -28.30 -14.46
N ALA A 610 1.57 -28.95 -14.05
CA ALA A 610 0.64 -29.61 -14.96
C ALA A 610 0.02 -28.62 -15.97
N SER A 611 -0.44 -27.46 -15.49
CA SER A 611 -0.97 -26.39 -16.34
C SER A 611 0.09 -25.86 -17.31
N LEU A 612 1.33 -25.65 -16.84
CA LEU A 612 2.42 -25.14 -17.68
C LEU A 612 2.74 -26.10 -18.82
N CYS A 613 2.73 -27.40 -18.56
CA CYS A 613 2.98 -28.43 -19.57
C CYS A 613 1.78 -28.64 -20.52
N ALA A 614 0.55 -28.49 -20.03
CA ALA A 614 -0.67 -28.72 -20.80
C ALA A 614 -1.06 -27.51 -21.65
N PHE A 615 -1.09 -26.32 -21.05
CA PHE A 615 -1.68 -25.11 -21.63
C PHE A 615 -0.67 -23.99 -21.86
N GLY A 616 0.60 -24.18 -21.48
CA GLY A 616 1.64 -23.20 -21.71
C GLY A 616 1.68 -22.07 -20.68
N PRO A 617 2.65 -21.14 -20.83
CA PRO A 617 2.99 -20.17 -19.80
C PRO A 617 1.94 -19.07 -19.62
N GLY A 618 1.41 -18.47 -20.69
CA GLY A 618 0.40 -17.41 -20.56
C GLY A 618 -0.91 -17.89 -19.92
N ALA A 619 -1.40 -19.07 -20.29
CA ALA A 619 -2.58 -19.67 -19.67
C ALA A 619 -2.36 -19.94 -18.18
N THR A 620 -1.21 -20.53 -17.85
CA THR A 620 -0.86 -20.85 -16.46
C THR A 620 -0.70 -19.59 -15.59
N PHE A 621 -0.06 -18.55 -16.13
CA PHE A 621 0.05 -17.26 -15.44
C PHE A 621 -1.33 -16.65 -15.17
N THR A 622 -2.20 -16.64 -16.17
CA THR A 622 -3.55 -16.08 -16.07
C THR A 622 -4.43 -16.83 -15.08
N LEU A 623 -4.43 -18.18 -15.12
CA LEU A 623 -5.16 -19.00 -14.16
C LEU A 623 -4.65 -18.80 -12.74
N GLY A 624 -3.32 -18.71 -12.57
CA GLY A 624 -2.71 -18.40 -11.29
C GLY A 624 -3.12 -17.03 -10.76
N TRP A 625 -3.19 -16.02 -11.64
CA TRP A 625 -3.65 -14.68 -11.28
C TRP A 625 -5.13 -14.67 -10.86
N GLY A 626 -5.98 -15.38 -11.61
CA GLY A 626 -7.39 -15.55 -11.25
C GLY A 626 -7.57 -16.26 -9.91
N TRP A 627 -6.80 -17.31 -9.63
CA TRP A 627 -6.84 -17.98 -8.33
C TRP A 627 -6.38 -17.07 -7.19
N ARG A 628 -5.34 -16.26 -7.42
CA ARG A 628 -4.89 -15.25 -6.46
C ARG A 628 -6.02 -14.27 -6.13
N ASP A 629 -6.79 -13.84 -7.12
CA ASP A 629 -7.90 -12.89 -6.90
C ASP A 629 -9.07 -13.52 -6.14
N GLU A 630 -9.31 -14.83 -6.30
CA GLU A 630 -10.28 -15.56 -5.46
C GLU A 630 -9.86 -15.65 -3.99
N LEU A 631 -8.57 -15.54 -3.69
CA LEU A 631 -8.03 -15.61 -2.31
C LEU A 631 -7.93 -14.24 -1.63
N LEU A 632 -8.09 -13.13 -2.35
CA LEU A 632 -8.11 -11.79 -1.78
C LEU A 632 -9.41 -11.46 -1.03
N ASP A 633 -10.45 -12.25 -1.28
CA ASP A 633 -11.79 -12.13 -0.75
C ASP A 633 -12.04 -13.13 0.38
#